data_AF-A0A7Y2N8X6-F1
#
_entry.id   AF-A0A7Y2N8X6-F1
#
_cell.length_a   1.000
_cell.length_b   1.000
_cell.length_c   1.000
_cell.angle_alpha   90.00
_cell.angle_beta   90.00
_cell.angle_gamma   90.00
#
_symmetry.space_group_name_H-M   'P 1'
#
loop_
_entity.id
_entity.type
_entity.pdbx_description
1 polymer ?
#
loop_
_entity_poly.entity_id
_entity_poly.type
_entity_poly.pdbx_seq_one_letter_code
_entity_poly.pdbx_strand_id
1 'polypeptide(L)'
;MRTHPTSRQHFLAMGSLGVGLVVWLLTIVTGPRLGETPSNAPQPSDQQAVRLSELPPAYAEMVYWAVGLFQRAELELPELEISYVGLDAKGCDWRLGGHRRVGDLSQITLCETPNLHIREHLVLHEIAHAYLEHHLAPNRKARFKSLRGWTEWWNYDAAPWHENGAEQAAEILVWGLIDRPVGIVRIYQNTCAELDAGYRILTGRPPLNGFNDFCDG
;
A
#
# COMPACT_ATOMS: atom_id res chain seq x y z
N MET A 1 -4.42 13.06 -53.47
CA MET A 1 -3.98 14.33 -54.09
C MET A 1 -5.19 15.21 -54.36
N ARG A 2 -5.30 16.36 -53.69
CA ARG A 2 -6.04 17.61 -54.04
C ARG A 2 -6.41 18.34 -52.73
N THR A 3 -5.55 19.27 -52.31
CA THR A 3 -5.64 20.75 -52.48
C THR A 3 -6.42 21.43 -51.37
N HIS A 4 -5.70 22.12 -50.47
CA HIS A 4 -6.19 23.22 -49.67
C HIS A 4 -6.69 24.38 -50.56
N PRO A 5 -7.55 25.24 -50.02
CA PRO A 5 -7.31 26.67 -50.18
C PRO A 5 -7.35 27.42 -48.84
N THR A 6 -6.40 28.36 -48.77
CA THR A 6 -6.25 29.46 -47.83
C THR A 6 -7.31 30.53 -48.07
N SER A 7 -7.72 31.24 -47.02
CA SER A 7 -8.15 32.63 -47.17
C SER A 7 -7.85 33.44 -45.91
N ARG A 8 -6.98 34.44 -46.10
CA ARG A 8 -6.73 35.55 -45.19
C ARG A 8 -7.81 36.61 -45.41
N GLN A 9 -8.33 37.20 -44.35
CA GLN A 9 -8.85 38.57 -44.43
C GLN A 9 -8.21 39.43 -43.35
N HIS A 10 -7.65 40.54 -43.82
CA HIS A 10 -7.11 41.65 -43.07
C HIS A 10 -8.25 42.49 -42.49
N PHE A 11 -8.12 42.94 -41.24
CA PHE A 11 -8.74 44.19 -40.79
C PHE A 11 -7.73 44.97 -39.94
N LEU A 12 -7.38 46.15 -40.45
CA LEU A 12 -6.69 47.23 -39.76
C LEU A 12 -7.75 48.12 -39.10
N ALA A 13 -7.57 48.48 -37.83
CA ALA A 13 -8.09 49.73 -37.29
C ALA A 13 -7.20 50.20 -36.13
N MET A 14 -6.61 51.37 -36.34
CA MET A 14 -5.86 52.18 -35.37
C MET A 14 -6.78 52.67 -34.24
N GLY A 15 -6.22 52.85 -33.03
CA GLY A 15 -6.94 53.50 -31.94
C GLY A 15 -6.06 53.79 -30.72
N SER A 16 -5.50 55.00 -30.72
CA SER A 16 -5.19 55.87 -29.58
C SER A 16 -4.25 55.44 -28.45
N LEU A 17 -3.23 56.29 -28.31
CA LEU A 17 -2.31 56.46 -27.19
C LEU A 17 -3.06 56.90 -25.92
N GLY A 18 -2.84 56.18 -24.83
CA GLY A 18 -3.16 56.61 -23.47
C GLY A 18 -1.96 56.30 -22.57
N VAL A 19 -1.16 57.31 -22.25
CA VAL A 19 -0.03 57.21 -21.32
C VAL A 19 -0.59 57.17 -19.91
N GLY A 20 -0.68 55.97 -19.33
CA GLY A 20 -0.96 55.73 -17.92
C GLY A 20 0.31 55.32 -17.20
N LEU A 21 0.84 56.22 -16.38
CA LEU A 21 1.98 55.98 -15.49
C LEU A 21 1.54 54.99 -14.39
N VAL A 22 1.88 53.70 -14.54
CA VAL A 22 1.69 52.70 -13.48
C VAL A 22 2.96 52.59 -12.67
N VAL A 23 2.93 53.14 -11.45
CA VAL A 23 3.94 52.91 -10.42
C VAL A 23 3.76 51.48 -9.91
N TRP A 24 4.64 50.58 -10.32
CA TRP A 24 4.73 49.24 -9.74
C TRP A 24 5.41 49.32 -8.38
N LEU A 25 4.63 49.20 -7.31
CA LEU A 25 5.13 48.79 -6.01
C LEU A 25 5.66 47.35 -6.14
N LEU A 26 6.98 47.21 -6.08
CA LEU A 26 7.65 45.92 -6.05
C LEU A 26 7.44 45.29 -4.67
N THR A 27 6.33 44.59 -4.45
CA THR A 27 6.18 43.70 -3.30
C THR A 27 7.09 42.51 -3.54
N ILE A 28 8.18 42.41 -2.79
CA ILE A 28 8.97 41.17 -2.74
C ILE A 28 8.08 40.12 -2.07
N VAL A 29 7.37 39.34 -2.88
CA VAL A 29 6.75 38.11 -2.42
C VAL A 29 7.90 37.13 -2.22
N THR A 30 8.25 36.86 -0.96
CA THR A 30 9.09 35.72 -0.60
C THR A 30 8.35 34.45 -1.03
N GLY A 31 8.67 33.94 -2.22
CA GLY A 31 8.16 32.66 -2.70
C GLY A 31 8.61 31.52 -1.78
N PRO A 32 7.82 30.44 -1.70
CA PRO A 32 8.20 29.25 -0.93
C PRO A 32 9.52 28.68 -1.44
N ARG A 33 10.39 28.24 -0.51
CA ARG A 33 11.64 27.55 -0.83
C ARG A 33 11.33 26.30 -1.66
N LEU A 34 11.98 26.17 -2.82
CA LEU A 34 12.14 24.89 -3.50
C LEU A 34 12.87 23.94 -2.55
N GLY A 35 12.16 22.98 -1.95
CA GLY A 35 12.78 22.00 -1.05
C GLY A 35 11.84 21.18 -0.16
N GLU A 36 10.58 21.56 0.03
CA GLU A 36 9.63 20.74 0.80
C GLU A 36 8.60 20.12 -0.14
N THR A 37 8.80 18.86 -0.48
CA THR A 37 7.71 18.02 -0.97
C THR A 37 6.78 17.78 0.23
N PRO A 38 5.52 18.24 0.23
CA PRO A 38 4.60 17.89 1.31
C PRO A 38 4.37 16.37 1.25
N SER A 39 4.92 15.66 2.23
CA SER A 39 4.56 14.27 2.49
C SER A 39 3.12 14.28 3.00
N ASN A 40 2.16 14.12 2.09
CA ASN A 40 0.73 14.03 2.40
C ASN A 40 0.35 12.66 2.99
N ALA A 41 1.31 11.86 3.45
CA ALA A 41 1.02 10.61 4.13
C ALA A 41 0.40 10.93 5.51
N PRO A 42 -0.79 10.42 5.83
CA PRO A 42 -1.35 10.53 7.17
C PRO A 42 -0.33 9.99 8.18
N GLN A 43 0.04 10.81 9.16
CA GLN A 43 0.84 10.33 10.29
C GLN A 43 -0.05 9.40 11.15
N PRO A 44 0.47 8.29 11.68
CA PRO A 44 -0.29 7.43 12.59
C PRO A 44 -0.85 8.26 13.75
N SER A 45 -2.05 7.93 14.23
CA SER A 45 -2.55 8.55 15.46
C SER A 45 -1.58 8.31 16.62
N ASP A 46 -1.54 9.23 17.59
CA ASP A 46 -0.70 9.13 18.80
C ASP A 46 -0.90 7.83 19.62
N GLN A 47 -1.91 7.02 19.28
CA GLN A 47 -2.25 5.77 19.96
C GLN A 47 -1.60 4.53 19.35
N GLN A 48 -1.07 4.59 18.12
CA GLN A 48 -0.47 3.41 17.48
C GLN A 48 1.06 3.43 17.60
N ALA A 49 1.58 2.61 18.50
CA ALA A 49 3.01 2.48 18.70
C ALA A 49 3.67 1.70 17.55
N VAL A 50 4.29 2.44 16.63
CA VAL A 50 5.14 1.88 15.56
C VAL A 50 6.58 2.27 15.86
N ARG A 51 7.42 1.28 16.16
CA ARG A 51 8.86 1.46 16.36
C ARG A 51 9.60 1.07 15.07
N LEU A 52 10.35 2.01 14.50
CA LEU A 52 11.16 1.78 13.30
C LEU A 52 12.64 1.74 13.68
N SER A 53 13.35 0.71 13.25
CA SER A 53 14.78 0.54 13.48
C SER A 53 15.51 0.36 12.16
N GLU A 54 16.51 1.20 11.89
CA GLU A 54 17.41 1.06 10.73
C GLU A 54 16.73 1.15 9.35
N LEU A 55 15.46 1.60 9.28
CA LEU A 55 14.77 1.79 8.01
C LEU A 55 15.29 3.03 7.26
N PRO A 56 15.68 2.88 5.98
CA PRO A 56 15.81 4.01 5.06
C PRO A 56 14.51 4.84 5.01
N PRO A 57 14.59 6.18 4.84
CA PRO A 57 13.42 7.05 4.81
C PRO A 57 12.32 6.60 3.84
N ALA A 58 12.70 6.12 2.65
CA ALA A 58 11.75 5.60 1.67
C ALA A 58 10.94 4.40 2.17
N TYR A 59 11.51 3.54 3.02
CA TYR A 59 10.80 2.39 3.60
C TYR A 59 9.93 2.80 4.80
N ALA A 60 10.37 3.79 5.58
CA ALA A 60 9.54 4.38 6.61
C ALA A 60 8.25 5.00 6.02
N GLU A 61 8.35 5.69 4.89
CA GLU A 61 7.18 6.23 4.18
C GLU A 61 6.21 5.11 3.74
N MET A 62 6.71 3.98 3.24
CA MET A 62 5.88 2.82 2.89
C MET A 62 5.20 2.22 4.12
N VAL A 63 5.90 2.14 5.26
CA VAL A 63 5.31 1.67 6.52
C VAL A 63 4.16 2.58 6.94
N TYR A 64 4.38 3.90 6.98
CA TYR A 64 3.34 4.84 7.39
C TYR A 64 2.16 4.84 6.43
N TRP A 65 2.40 4.73 5.12
CA TRP A 65 1.34 4.53 4.13
C TRP A 65 0.51 3.27 4.43
N ALA A 66 1.16 2.13 4.69
CA ALA A 66 0.49 0.88 4.97
C ALA A 66 -0.32 0.94 6.29
N VAL A 67 0.27 1.49 7.35
CA VAL A 67 -0.41 1.72 8.63
C VAL A 67 -1.64 2.62 8.43
N GLY A 68 -1.51 3.68 7.64
CA GLY A 68 -2.63 4.56 7.29
C GLY A 68 -3.78 3.86 6.57
N LEU A 69 -3.53 2.79 5.81
CA LEU A 69 -4.60 1.98 5.20
C LEU A 69 -5.39 1.20 6.23
N PHE A 70 -4.72 0.56 7.19
CA PHE A 70 -5.38 -0.14 8.31
C PHE A 70 -6.23 0.81 9.15
N GLN A 71 -5.70 1.99 9.45
CA GLN A 71 -6.45 3.03 10.18
C GLN A 71 -7.71 3.47 9.43
N ARG A 72 -7.63 3.74 8.12
CA ARG A 72 -8.79 4.09 7.30
C ARG A 72 -9.82 2.97 7.18
N ALA A 73 -9.36 1.71 7.22
CA ALA A 73 -10.23 0.54 7.23
C ALA A 73 -10.79 0.21 8.63
N GLU A 74 -10.47 1.02 9.65
CA GLU A 74 -10.81 0.78 11.05
C GLU A 74 -10.39 -0.62 11.53
N LEU A 75 -9.20 -1.03 11.09
CA LEU A 75 -8.52 -2.25 11.51
C LEU A 75 -7.41 -1.86 12.48
N GLU A 76 -7.65 -2.07 13.76
CA GLU A 76 -6.65 -1.84 14.80
C GLU A 76 -5.46 -2.79 14.57
N LEU A 77 -4.24 -2.25 14.51
CA LEU A 77 -3.03 -3.08 14.50
C LEU A 77 -2.50 -3.23 15.92
N PRO A 78 -1.82 -4.34 16.21
CA PRO A 78 -1.01 -4.46 17.42
C PRO A 78 0.13 -3.44 17.43
N GLU A 79 0.88 -3.37 18.54
CA GLU A 79 2.18 -2.69 18.51
C GLU A 79 3.07 -3.32 17.44
N LEU A 80 3.77 -2.46 16.69
CA LEU A 80 4.66 -2.89 15.61
C LEU A 80 6.10 -2.49 15.92
N GLU A 81 7.02 -3.43 15.72
CA GLU A 81 8.45 -3.17 15.67
C GLU A 81 8.96 -3.61 14.30
N ILE A 82 9.36 -2.65 13.48
CA ILE A 82 9.77 -2.89 12.10
C ILE A 82 11.25 -2.58 11.98
N SER A 83 12.02 -3.58 11.54
CA SER A 83 13.46 -3.47 11.31
C SER A 83 13.80 -3.73 9.84
N TYR A 84 14.93 -3.19 9.38
CA TYR A 84 15.48 -3.43 8.05
C TYR A 84 16.92 -3.90 8.17
N VAL A 85 17.23 -5.04 7.57
CA VAL A 85 18.57 -5.68 7.70
C VAL A 85 19.38 -5.62 6.40
N GLY A 86 18.94 -4.82 5.42
CA GLY A 86 19.70 -4.63 4.18
C GLY A 86 19.73 -5.85 3.27
N LEU A 87 20.87 -6.01 2.58
CA LEU A 87 21.17 -7.15 1.71
C LEU A 87 21.60 -8.40 2.48
N ASP A 88 21.58 -8.38 3.83
CA ASP A 88 21.85 -9.56 4.64
C ASP A 88 20.63 -10.49 4.66
N ALA A 89 20.31 -11.07 3.50
CA ALA A 89 19.18 -11.98 3.31
C ALA A 89 19.22 -13.20 4.25
N LYS A 90 20.39 -13.52 4.82
CA LYS A 90 20.53 -14.57 5.85
C LYS A 90 19.74 -14.20 7.11
N GLY A 91 19.62 -12.91 7.42
CA GLY A 91 18.82 -12.39 8.53
C GLY A 91 17.31 -12.64 8.38
N CYS A 92 16.81 -12.86 7.15
CA CYS A 92 15.39 -13.17 6.89
C CYS A 92 15.16 -14.57 6.29
N ASP A 93 16.05 -15.54 6.52
CA ASP A 93 15.89 -16.90 5.97
C ASP A 93 15.67 -16.89 4.44
N TRP A 94 16.37 -15.98 3.74
CA TRP A 94 16.29 -15.75 2.29
C TRP A 94 14.93 -15.25 1.77
N ARG A 95 14.07 -14.78 2.68
CA ARG A 95 12.79 -14.12 2.36
C ARG A 95 12.99 -12.61 2.25
N LEU A 96 12.04 -11.94 1.61
CA LEU A 96 12.05 -10.47 1.48
C LEU A 96 11.47 -9.78 2.70
N GLY A 97 10.68 -10.51 3.48
CA GLY A 97 10.04 -10.04 4.68
C GLY A 97 9.76 -11.21 5.60
N GLY A 98 9.54 -10.90 6.86
CA GLY A 98 9.04 -11.87 7.81
C GLY A 98 8.33 -11.18 8.96
N HIS A 99 7.22 -11.78 9.36
CA HIS A 99 6.50 -11.44 10.56
C HIS A 99 6.73 -12.49 11.65
N ARG A 100 6.83 -12.03 12.90
CA ARG A 100 6.79 -12.87 14.09
C ARG A 100 6.05 -12.15 15.22
N ARG A 101 5.15 -12.86 15.89
CA ARG A 101 4.53 -12.38 17.13
C ARG A 101 5.40 -12.68 18.35
N VAL A 102 5.54 -11.69 19.24
CA VAL A 102 6.23 -11.77 20.54
C VAL A 102 5.33 -11.16 21.61
N GLY A 103 4.50 -11.97 22.26
CA GLY A 103 3.49 -11.48 23.20
C GLY A 103 2.43 -10.64 22.47
N ASP A 104 2.27 -9.38 22.88
CA ASP A 104 1.36 -8.42 22.23
C ASP A 104 2.04 -7.55 21.16
N LEU A 105 3.35 -7.73 20.96
CA LEU A 105 4.14 -7.09 19.91
C LEU A 105 4.17 -7.95 18.65
N SER A 106 4.09 -7.31 17.48
CA SER A 106 4.45 -7.91 16.21
C SER A 106 5.78 -7.35 15.70
N GLN A 107 6.76 -8.23 15.51
CA GLN A 107 8.04 -7.92 14.91
C GLN A 107 7.99 -8.19 13.41
N ILE A 108 8.37 -7.20 12.61
CA ILE A 108 8.47 -7.30 11.16
C ILE A 108 9.92 -7.00 10.77
N THR A 109 10.53 -7.91 10.02
CA THR A 109 11.86 -7.70 9.44
C THR A 109 11.72 -7.57 7.94
N LEU A 110 12.24 -6.49 7.38
CA LEU A 110 12.30 -6.24 5.95
C LEU A 110 13.71 -6.53 5.42
N CYS A 111 13.78 -7.27 4.33
CA CYS A 111 15.01 -7.69 3.68
C CYS A 111 15.01 -7.33 2.20
N GLU A 112 16.22 -7.12 1.67
CA GLU A 112 16.44 -7.01 0.25
C GLU A 112 17.31 -8.14 -0.27
N THR A 113 17.16 -8.40 -1.56
CA THR A 113 18.14 -9.19 -2.32
C THR A 113 18.71 -8.30 -3.42
N PRO A 114 19.89 -8.63 -3.99
CA PRO A 114 20.48 -7.83 -5.07
C PRO A 114 19.55 -7.58 -6.27
N ASN A 115 18.52 -8.42 -6.47
CA ASN A 115 17.61 -8.36 -7.60
C ASN A 115 16.18 -7.98 -7.22
N LEU A 116 15.88 -7.81 -5.92
CA LEU A 116 14.53 -7.60 -5.45
C LEU A 116 14.51 -6.63 -4.28
N HIS A 117 13.94 -5.46 -4.56
CA HIS A 117 13.77 -4.36 -3.61
C HIS A 117 12.43 -4.46 -2.89
N ILE A 118 12.39 -3.91 -1.68
CA ILE A 118 11.15 -3.75 -0.91
C ILE A 118 10.20 -2.85 -1.69
N ARG A 119 8.94 -3.27 -1.75
CA ARG A 119 7.84 -2.52 -2.36
C ARG A 119 6.72 -2.38 -1.35
N GLU A 120 5.86 -1.39 -1.58
CA GLU A 120 4.67 -1.16 -0.77
C GLU A 120 3.81 -2.41 -0.52
N HIS A 121 3.63 -3.25 -1.53
CA HIS A 121 2.92 -4.53 -1.41
C HIS A 121 3.50 -5.41 -0.29
N LEU A 122 4.82 -5.60 -0.27
CA LEU A 122 5.49 -6.42 0.73
C LEU A 122 5.30 -5.86 2.14
N VAL A 123 5.44 -4.54 2.31
CA VAL A 123 5.24 -3.89 3.61
C VAL A 123 3.80 -4.08 4.09
N LEU A 124 2.83 -3.91 3.20
CA LEU A 124 1.42 -4.11 3.51
C LEU A 124 1.11 -5.58 3.83
N HIS A 125 1.74 -6.52 3.13
CA HIS A 125 1.61 -7.97 3.34
C HIS A 125 2.11 -8.38 4.73
N GLU A 126 3.32 -7.95 5.13
CA GLU A 126 3.87 -8.30 6.45
C GLU A 126 3.06 -7.67 7.60
N ILE A 127 2.51 -6.46 7.41
CA ILE A 127 1.60 -5.84 8.39
C ILE A 127 0.25 -6.58 8.42
N ALA A 128 -0.21 -7.14 7.30
CA ALA A 128 -1.41 -7.98 7.29
C ALA A 128 -1.22 -9.26 8.12
N HIS A 129 -0.03 -9.88 8.10
CA HIS A 129 0.31 -10.98 9.02
C HIS A 129 0.20 -10.54 10.49
N ALA A 130 0.71 -9.35 10.82
CA ALA A 130 0.60 -8.79 12.17
C ALA A 130 -0.87 -8.61 12.61
N TYR A 131 -1.72 -8.06 11.75
CA TYR A 131 -3.15 -7.97 12.05
C TYR A 131 -3.78 -9.36 12.27
N LEU A 132 -3.56 -10.29 11.34
CA LEU A 132 -4.21 -11.60 11.37
C LEU A 132 -3.81 -12.41 12.60
N GLU A 133 -2.53 -12.40 12.99
CA GLU A 133 -2.05 -13.16 14.13
C GLU A 133 -2.61 -12.66 15.47
N HIS A 134 -3.00 -11.39 15.55
CA HIS A 134 -3.57 -10.79 16.76
C HIS A 134 -5.11 -10.81 16.79
N HIS A 135 -5.77 -10.68 15.63
CA HIS A 135 -7.20 -10.42 15.56
C HIS A 135 -8.02 -11.56 14.93
N LEU A 136 -7.40 -12.53 14.24
CA LEU A 136 -8.13 -13.61 13.59
C LEU A 136 -8.56 -14.70 14.58
N ALA A 137 -9.77 -14.57 15.08
CA ALA A 137 -10.38 -15.57 15.96
C ALA A 137 -10.45 -16.97 15.30
N PRO A 138 -10.34 -18.07 16.08
CA PRO A 138 -10.30 -19.43 15.55
C PRO A 138 -11.49 -19.82 14.66
N ASN A 139 -12.70 -19.36 14.99
CA ASN A 139 -13.91 -19.61 14.20
C ASN A 139 -13.86 -18.92 12.83
N ARG A 140 -13.28 -17.71 12.75
CA ARG A 140 -13.13 -16.97 11.49
C ARG A 140 -12.07 -17.60 10.62
N LYS A 141 -10.94 -18.01 11.21
CA LYS A 141 -9.91 -18.81 10.56
C LYS A 141 -10.48 -20.11 9.97
N ALA A 142 -11.30 -20.85 10.72
CA ALA A 142 -11.96 -22.05 10.22
C ALA A 142 -12.91 -21.78 9.04
N ARG A 143 -13.72 -20.72 9.13
CA ARG A 143 -14.60 -20.28 8.03
C ARG A 143 -13.81 -19.87 6.78
N PHE A 144 -12.71 -19.16 6.97
CA PHE A 144 -11.84 -18.75 5.86
C PHE A 144 -11.21 -19.96 5.17
N LYS A 145 -10.66 -20.90 5.96
CA LYS A 145 -10.16 -22.18 5.43
C LYS A 145 -11.22 -22.94 4.64
N SER A 146 -12.45 -22.99 5.14
CA SER A 146 -13.58 -23.62 4.44
C SER A 146 -13.95 -22.90 3.15
N LEU A 147 -13.95 -21.56 3.13
CA LEU A 147 -14.21 -20.77 1.92
C LEU A 147 -13.17 -21.09 0.83
N ARG A 148 -11.91 -21.25 1.23
CA ARG A 148 -10.78 -21.43 0.32
C ARG A 148 -10.43 -22.88 0.01
N GLY A 149 -11.07 -23.84 0.68
CA GLY A 149 -10.79 -25.26 0.50
C GLY A 149 -9.43 -25.72 1.04
N TRP A 150 -8.81 -24.98 1.98
CA TRP A 150 -7.47 -25.29 2.48
C TRP A 150 -7.44 -25.93 3.86
N THR A 151 -6.51 -26.87 4.03
CA THR A 151 -6.26 -27.56 5.30
C THR A 151 -5.08 -26.97 6.07
N GLU A 152 -4.15 -26.30 5.39
CA GLU A 152 -2.91 -25.78 5.98
C GLU A 152 -2.96 -24.28 6.27
N TRP A 153 -2.27 -23.84 7.33
CA TRP A 153 -2.24 -22.42 7.74
C TRP A 153 -0.83 -21.85 7.93
N TRP A 154 0.16 -22.68 8.25
CA TRP A 154 1.59 -22.31 8.34
C TRP A 154 2.44 -23.55 8.10
N ASN A 155 2.14 -24.31 7.04
CA ASN A 155 2.79 -25.59 6.77
C ASN A 155 3.35 -25.60 5.34
N TYR A 156 4.55 -25.04 5.19
CA TYR A 156 5.23 -24.94 3.90
C TYR A 156 5.80 -26.28 3.41
N ASP A 157 5.89 -27.29 4.27
CA ASP A 157 6.27 -28.65 3.88
C ASP A 157 5.08 -29.39 3.25
N ALA A 158 3.85 -29.10 3.68
CA ALA A 158 2.64 -29.76 3.20
C ALA A 158 1.94 -29.00 2.06
N ALA A 159 2.14 -27.69 1.93
CA ALA A 159 1.53 -26.87 0.89
C ALA A 159 2.52 -25.84 0.33
N PRO A 160 2.52 -25.59 -0.99
CA PRO A 160 3.31 -24.49 -1.54
C PRO A 160 2.86 -23.17 -0.93
N TRP A 161 3.75 -22.17 -0.93
CA TRP A 161 3.51 -20.85 -0.30
C TRP A 161 2.14 -20.24 -0.65
N HIS A 162 1.73 -20.33 -1.93
CA HIS A 162 0.47 -19.76 -2.40
C HIS A 162 -0.77 -20.58 -2.01
N GLU A 163 -0.63 -21.81 -1.49
CA GLU A 163 -1.73 -22.60 -0.94
C GLU A 163 -1.77 -22.53 0.60
N ASN A 164 -0.83 -21.78 1.19
CA ASN A 164 -0.76 -21.62 2.62
C ASN A 164 -1.80 -20.58 3.08
N GLY A 165 -2.70 -21.00 3.98
CA GLY A 165 -3.85 -20.18 4.39
C GLY A 165 -3.49 -18.83 5.00
N ALA A 166 -2.36 -18.70 5.71
CA ALA A 166 -1.94 -17.41 6.25
C ALA A 166 -1.50 -16.43 5.16
N GLU A 167 -0.73 -16.89 4.17
CA GLU A 167 -0.24 -16.05 3.08
C GLU A 167 -1.38 -15.53 2.22
N GLN A 168 -2.35 -16.39 1.94
CA GLN A 168 -3.54 -16.02 1.20
C GLN A 168 -4.46 -15.09 1.99
N ALA A 169 -4.56 -15.27 3.31
CA ALA A 169 -5.27 -14.32 4.15
C ALA A 169 -4.59 -12.94 4.12
N ALA A 170 -3.27 -12.87 4.17
CA ALA A 170 -2.51 -11.62 4.06
C ALA A 170 -2.71 -10.95 2.70
N GLU A 171 -2.61 -11.71 1.59
CA GLU A 171 -2.84 -11.19 0.24
C GLU A 171 -4.27 -10.67 0.03
N ILE A 172 -5.28 -11.32 0.64
CA ILE A 172 -6.67 -10.83 0.56
C ILE A 172 -6.85 -9.55 1.37
N LEU A 173 -6.18 -9.42 2.51
CA LEU A 173 -6.14 -8.15 3.25
C LEU A 173 -5.51 -7.04 2.41
N VAL A 174 -4.38 -7.33 1.76
CA VAL A 174 -3.70 -6.42 0.83
C VAL A 174 -4.67 -5.98 -0.28
N TRP A 175 -5.33 -6.91 -0.95
CA TRP A 175 -6.34 -6.62 -1.98
C TRP A 175 -7.46 -5.70 -1.47
N GLY A 176 -8.03 -6.02 -0.30
CA GLY A 176 -9.15 -5.25 0.23
C GLY A 176 -8.78 -3.87 0.76
N LEU A 177 -7.51 -3.68 1.11
CA LEU A 177 -6.99 -2.39 1.59
C LEU A 177 -6.54 -1.48 0.46
N ILE A 178 -5.97 -1.99 -0.63
CA ILE A 178 -5.32 -1.15 -1.65
C ILE A 178 -6.27 -0.70 -2.78
N ASP A 179 -6.04 0.51 -3.29
CA ASP A 179 -6.84 1.18 -4.34
C ASP A 179 -6.27 1.04 -5.76
N ARG A 180 -5.19 0.30 -5.92
CA ARG A 180 -4.45 0.20 -7.17
C ARG A 180 -3.90 -1.20 -7.41
N PRO A 181 -3.51 -1.52 -8.66
CA PRO A 181 -2.73 -2.72 -8.93
C PRO A 181 -1.43 -2.69 -8.14
N VAL A 182 -1.39 -3.43 -7.05
CA VAL A 182 -0.17 -4.16 -6.72
C VAL A 182 -0.25 -5.46 -7.46
N GLY A 183 0.89 -6.01 -7.88
CA GLY A 183 0.89 -7.42 -8.25
C GLY A 183 0.36 -8.16 -7.03
N ILE A 184 -0.91 -8.56 -7.06
CA ILE A 184 -1.48 -9.50 -6.09
C ILE A 184 -0.85 -10.80 -6.53
N VAL A 185 0.36 -10.97 -6.04
CA VAL A 185 1.28 -11.98 -6.47
C VAL A 185 0.69 -13.27 -5.88
N ARG A 186 -0.15 -13.94 -6.70
CA ARG A 186 -0.47 -15.38 -6.60
C ARG A 186 -1.76 -15.79 -5.88
N ILE A 187 -2.79 -14.95 -5.79
CA ILE A 187 -4.15 -15.47 -5.48
C ILE A 187 -4.78 -16.02 -6.79
N TYR A 188 -4.34 -17.20 -7.23
CA TYR A 188 -4.83 -17.82 -8.48
C TYR A 188 -6.33 -18.13 -8.42
N GLN A 189 -7.04 -17.85 -9.51
CA GLN A 189 -8.46 -18.24 -9.71
C GLN A 189 -9.39 -17.70 -8.63
N ASN A 190 -9.54 -16.37 -8.54
CA ASN A 190 -10.48 -15.77 -7.59
C ASN A 190 -11.35 -14.74 -8.27
N THR A 191 -12.64 -14.91 -8.09
CA THR A 191 -13.62 -13.87 -8.38
C THR A 191 -13.53 -12.77 -7.33
N CYS A 192 -13.91 -11.54 -7.70
CA CYS A 192 -14.02 -10.46 -6.72
C CYS A 192 -15.01 -10.78 -5.58
N ALA A 193 -16.02 -11.61 -5.86
CA ALA A 193 -16.95 -12.07 -4.83
C ALA A 193 -16.26 -12.95 -3.78
N GLU A 194 -15.32 -13.82 -4.19
CA GLU A 194 -14.54 -14.66 -3.26
C GLU A 194 -13.53 -13.84 -2.46
N LEU A 195 -12.91 -12.83 -3.08
CA LEU A 195 -12.01 -11.91 -2.40
C LEU A 195 -12.77 -11.04 -1.37
N ASP A 196 -13.93 -10.48 -1.74
CA ASP A 196 -14.80 -9.75 -0.81
C ASP A 196 -15.27 -10.63 0.34
N ALA A 197 -15.75 -11.84 0.05
CA ALA A 197 -16.17 -12.80 1.07
C ALA A 197 -15.02 -13.18 2.01
N GLY A 198 -13.83 -13.42 1.46
CA GLY A 198 -12.61 -13.69 2.21
C GLY A 198 -12.26 -12.54 3.15
N TYR A 199 -12.19 -11.32 2.62
CA TYR A 199 -11.90 -10.12 3.39
C TYR A 199 -12.89 -9.94 4.54
N ARG A 200 -14.19 -10.05 4.27
CA ARG A 200 -15.24 -9.95 5.32
C ARG A 200 -15.10 -11.01 6.38
N ILE A 201 -14.73 -12.24 6.04
CA ILE A 201 -14.46 -13.28 7.04
C ILE A 201 -13.26 -12.87 7.91
N LEU A 202 -12.18 -12.36 7.31
CA LEU A 202 -10.92 -12.02 7.99
C LEU A 202 -11.00 -10.74 8.83
N THR A 203 -11.77 -9.73 8.41
CA THR A 203 -11.83 -8.41 9.07
C THR A 203 -13.18 -8.08 9.73
N GLY A 204 -14.29 -8.67 9.25
CA GLY A 204 -15.64 -8.41 9.76
C GLY A 204 -16.22 -7.14 9.14
N ARG A 205 -15.52 -6.56 8.17
CA ARG A 205 -15.80 -5.28 7.53
C ARG A 205 -15.81 -5.46 6.01
N PRO A 206 -16.47 -4.58 5.25
CA PRO A 206 -16.27 -4.52 3.81
C PRO A 206 -14.82 -4.11 3.48
N PRO A 207 -14.28 -4.49 2.30
CA PRO A 207 -13.04 -3.94 1.78
C PRO A 207 -13.05 -2.40 1.80
N LEU A 208 -11.91 -1.78 2.13
CA LEU A 208 -11.75 -0.33 2.05
C LEU A 208 -11.82 0.13 0.59
N ASN A 209 -11.17 -0.63 -0.29
CA ASN A 209 -11.11 -0.37 -1.71
C ASN A 209 -11.56 -1.62 -2.48
N GLY A 210 -10.75 -2.68 -2.47
CA GLY A 210 -11.04 -3.90 -3.22
C GLY A 210 -10.89 -3.67 -4.72
N PHE A 211 -9.65 -3.51 -5.18
CA PHE A 211 -9.35 -3.20 -6.58
C PHE A 211 -9.90 -4.28 -7.54
N ASN A 212 -10.76 -3.87 -8.48
CA ASN A 212 -11.59 -4.80 -9.28
C ASN A 212 -10.99 -5.17 -10.65
N ASP A 213 -9.96 -4.46 -11.15
CA ASP A 213 -9.54 -4.63 -12.56
C ASP A 213 -8.78 -5.96 -12.84
N PHE A 214 -8.56 -6.81 -11.82
CA PHE A 214 -7.98 -8.15 -11.96
C PHE A 214 -8.87 -9.27 -11.42
N CYS A 215 -10.11 -8.97 -11.09
CA CYS A 215 -11.08 -9.94 -10.61
C CYS A 215 -11.89 -10.55 -11.75
N ASP A 216 -11.21 -11.09 -12.77
CA ASP A 216 -11.89 -11.83 -13.82
C ASP A 216 -11.74 -13.33 -13.52
N GLY A 217 -12.88 -13.96 -13.20
CA GLY A 217 -13.04 -15.41 -13.27
C GLY A 217 -13.19 -15.87 -14.72
#